data_AF-A0A838EYR1-F1
#
_entry.id   AF-A0A838EYR1-F1
#
_cell.length_a   1.000
_cell.length_b   1.000
_cell.length_c   1.000
_cell.angle_alpha   90.00
_cell.angle_beta   90.00
_cell.angle_gamma   90.00
#
_symmetry.space_group_name_H-M   'P 1'
#
loop_
_entity.id
_entity.type
_entity.pdbx_description
1 polymer ?
#
loop_
_entity_poly.entity_id
_entity_poly.type
_entity_poly.pdbx_seq_one_letter_code
_entity_poly.pdbx_strand_id
1 'polypeptide(L)'
;MLQGILIFIIFLGPLIFFHELGHFFFARLFGVRVEVFSIGFGPKIFKHVRNGTEYAISIIPLGGYVKMFGDDPFAETPLSEEEKKVAFNHKSKWARFWIVFGGPLANLLLAYCLYVGLLAGGEKVPETKVGVVTEQSALYQKGLRTGDVLVGINDEKILSFDDFNIKGSKIEKITVKRADQKIDMTVDMGLEPFIEEFVSLVSVVKRPIVTNAKGERFYVSLIQKPTEFSSSFEEISSAFKGQAYIYNFKQVDDKIEIDPVTESLISADPTKNLSEILLGLGFFPVDLTVKNIVMNSPADKAGIKKGDILLKLEGVQLRSFEELRVSLQKFEDGKSVNVEFLSEGKVVSKPLVPEVKEVDKKKSKIIGIESGVEYI
;
A
#
# COMPACT_ATOMS: atom_id res chain seq x y z
N MET A 1 -9.08 4.05 -18.50
CA MET A 1 -10.56 3.96 -18.60
C MET A 1 -11.08 2.53 -18.46
N LEU A 2 -10.56 1.55 -19.22
CA LEU A 2 -11.03 0.16 -19.16
C LEU A 2 -10.90 -0.49 -17.76
N GLN A 3 -9.77 -0.27 -17.07
CA GLN A 3 -9.56 -0.75 -15.70
C GLN A 3 -10.60 -0.22 -14.71
N GLY A 4 -10.98 1.06 -14.83
CA GLY A 4 -12.00 1.67 -13.97
C GLY A 4 -13.38 1.07 -14.21
N ILE A 5 -13.74 0.79 -15.46
CA ILE A 5 -14.99 0.12 -15.82
C ILE A 5 -15.01 -1.31 -15.26
N LEU A 6 -13.89 -2.03 -15.35
CA LEU A 6 -13.79 -3.38 -14.82
C LEU A 6 -13.94 -3.42 -13.30
N ILE A 7 -13.21 -2.55 -12.59
CA ILE A 7 -13.33 -2.38 -11.13
C ILE A 7 -14.77 -2.04 -10.76
N PHE A 8 -15.37 -1.09 -11.46
CA PHE A 8 -16.76 -0.69 -11.22
C PHE A 8 -17.73 -1.87 -11.34
N ILE A 9 -17.61 -2.71 -12.39
CA ILE A 9 -18.47 -3.90 -12.55
C ILE A 9 -18.22 -4.92 -11.44
N ILE A 10 -16.96 -5.16 -11.06
CA ILE A 10 -16.60 -6.13 -10.03
C ILE A 10 -17.12 -5.73 -8.65
N PHE A 11 -17.12 -4.45 -8.31
CA PHE A 11 -17.60 -3.98 -7.01
C PHE A 11 -19.11 -3.70 -6.99
N LEU A 12 -19.64 -3.04 -8.02
CA LEU A 12 -21.05 -2.67 -8.05
C LEU A 12 -21.94 -3.88 -8.38
N GLY A 13 -21.48 -4.81 -9.22
CA GLY A 13 -22.26 -5.99 -9.64
C GLY A 13 -22.74 -6.84 -8.45
N PRO A 14 -21.84 -7.34 -7.58
CA PRO A 14 -22.22 -8.07 -6.39
C PRO A 14 -23.11 -7.25 -5.44
N LEU A 15 -22.80 -5.96 -5.25
CA LEU A 15 -23.59 -5.08 -4.36
C LEU A 15 -25.05 -4.99 -4.84
N ILE A 16 -25.28 -4.81 -6.13
CA ILE A 16 -26.62 -4.81 -6.71
C ILE A 16 -27.25 -6.20 -6.58
N PHE A 17 -26.52 -7.25 -6.95
CA PHE A 17 -27.05 -8.62 -6.92
C PHE A 17 -27.57 -8.99 -5.53
N PHE A 18 -26.78 -8.75 -4.47
CA PHE A 18 -27.19 -9.04 -3.10
C PHE A 18 -28.35 -8.15 -2.65
N HIS A 19 -28.40 -6.89 -3.09
CA HIS A 19 -29.54 -6.00 -2.86
C HIS A 19 -30.84 -6.57 -3.44
N GLU A 20 -30.84 -6.92 -4.72
CA GLU A 20 -32.00 -7.51 -5.38
C GLU A 20 -32.35 -8.88 -4.76
N LEU A 21 -31.34 -9.67 -4.39
CA LEU A 21 -31.52 -10.96 -3.73
C LEU A 21 -32.24 -10.80 -2.38
N GLY A 22 -31.98 -9.73 -1.64
CA GLY A 22 -32.68 -9.40 -0.41
C GLY A 22 -34.18 -9.18 -0.64
N HIS A 23 -34.55 -8.33 -1.62
CA HIS A 23 -35.94 -8.12 -2.00
C HIS A 23 -36.61 -9.42 -2.45
N PHE A 24 -35.93 -10.19 -3.29
CA PHE A 24 -36.40 -11.47 -3.80
C PHE A 24 -36.66 -12.49 -2.69
N PHE A 25 -35.72 -12.63 -1.76
CA PHE A 25 -35.81 -13.56 -0.63
C PHE A 25 -37.05 -13.29 0.21
N PHE A 26 -37.25 -12.04 0.65
CA PHE A 26 -38.41 -11.70 1.46
C PHE A 26 -39.72 -11.76 0.66
N ALA A 27 -39.71 -11.41 -0.63
CA ALA A 27 -40.89 -11.57 -1.49
C ALA A 27 -41.34 -13.02 -1.56
N ARG A 28 -40.40 -13.96 -1.79
CA ARG A 28 -40.69 -15.40 -1.78
C ARG A 28 -41.11 -15.90 -0.39
N LEU A 29 -40.48 -15.43 0.68
CA LEU A 29 -40.80 -15.79 2.06
C LEU A 29 -42.25 -15.43 2.44
N PHE A 30 -42.72 -14.25 2.05
CA PHE A 30 -44.10 -13.82 2.29
C PHE A 30 -45.10 -14.28 1.22
N GLY A 31 -44.68 -15.17 0.31
CA GLY A 31 -45.53 -15.75 -0.73
C GLY A 31 -46.01 -14.73 -1.77
N VAL A 32 -45.19 -13.72 -2.08
CA VAL A 32 -45.38 -12.84 -3.24
C VAL A 32 -44.81 -13.54 -4.48
N ARG A 33 -45.57 -13.54 -5.57
CA ARG A 33 -45.08 -14.06 -6.85
C ARG A 33 -44.09 -13.06 -7.44
N VAL A 34 -42.88 -13.51 -7.72
CA VAL A 34 -41.87 -12.72 -8.44
C VAL A 34 -41.89 -13.15 -9.90
N GLU A 35 -42.16 -12.20 -10.81
CA GLU A 35 -42.20 -12.44 -12.25
C GLU A 35 -40.79 -12.45 -12.84
N VAL A 36 -39.95 -11.50 -12.43
CA VAL A 36 -38.61 -11.31 -12.98
C VAL A 36 -37.61 -10.99 -11.86
N PHE A 37 -36.47 -11.65 -11.89
CA PHE A 37 -35.27 -11.28 -11.15
C PHE A 37 -34.17 -10.98 -12.18
N SER A 38 -33.81 -9.70 -12.34
CA SER A 38 -32.85 -9.29 -13.37
C SER A 38 -31.62 -8.65 -12.76
N ILE A 39 -30.45 -9.08 -13.21
CA ILE A 39 -29.20 -8.35 -13.03
C ILE A 39 -28.98 -7.51 -14.29
N GLY A 40 -28.90 -6.19 -14.12
CA GLY A 40 -28.85 -5.23 -15.21
C GLY A 40 -30.22 -4.82 -15.75
N PHE A 41 -30.19 -3.83 -16.66
CA PHE A 41 -31.34 -3.29 -17.38
C PHE A 41 -31.23 -3.48 -18.90
N GLY A 42 -32.36 -3.26 -19.58
CA GLY A 42 -32.44 -3.28 -21.04
C GLY A 42 -32.63 -4.69 -21.63
N PRO A 43 -32.21 -4.91 -22.88
CA PRO A 43 -32.31 -6.22 -23.53
C PRO A 43 -31.62 -7.33 -22.74
N LYS A 44 -32.32 -8.46 -22.57
CA LYS A 44 -31.85 -9.64 -21.84
C LYS A 44 -30.89 -10.44 -22.71
N ILE A 45 -29.65 -10.58 -22.26
CA ILE A 45 -28.62 -11.40 -22.90
C ILE A 45 -28.91 -12.87 -22.60
N PHE A 46 -29.21 -13.18 -21.34
CA PHE A 46 -29.57 -14.51 -20.89
C PHE A 46 -30.86 -14.45 -20.09
N LYS A 47 -31.72 -15.46 -20.27
CA LYS A 47 -32.95 -15.63 -19.50
C LYS A 47 -33.22 -17.10 -19.21
N HIS A 48 -33.65 -17.39 -18.00
CA HIS A 48 -34.03 -18.72 -17.58
C HIS A 48 -35.23 -18.65 -16.64
N VAL A 49 -36.28 -19.42 -16.94
CA VAL A 49 -37.50 -19.43 -16.10
C VAL A 49 -37.45 -20.64 -15.18
N ARG A 50 -37.54 -20.40 -13.87
CA ARG A 50 -37.62 -21.46 -12.86
C ARG A 50 -38.64 -21.09 -11.79
N ASN A 51 -39.53 -22.02 -11.45
CA ASN A 51 -40.56 -21.86 -10.43
C ASN A 51 -41.44 -20.60 -10.61
N GLY A 52 -41.76 -20.28 -11.88
CA GLY A 52 -42.58 -19.13 -12.25
C GLY A 52 -41.87 -17.77 -12.20
N THR A 53 -40.55 -17.75 -11.97
CA THR A 53 -39.72 -16.53 -11.99
C THR A 53 -38.75 -16.59 -13.16
N GLU A 54 -38.67 -15.52 -13.93
CA GLU A 54 -37.65 -15.35 -14.96
C GLU A 54 -36.38 -14.72 -14.37
N TYR A 55 -35.28 -15.47 -14.36
CA TYR A 55 -33.96 -15.00 -13.99
C TYR A 55 -33.25 -14.49 -15.24
N ALA A 56 -32.84 -13.22 -15.25
CA ALA A 56 -32.27 -12.57 -16.41
C ALA A 56 -30.94 -11.87 -16.12
N ILE A 57 -30.07 -11.84 -17.13
CA ILE A 57 -28.88 -10.99 -17.18
C ILE A 57 -29.06 -10.07 -18.38
N SER A 58 -29.01 -8.77 -18.16
CA SER A 58 -29.28 -7.74 -19.17
C SER A 58 -28.02 -6.97 -19.54
N ILE A 59 -28.04 -6.30 -20.70
CA ILE A 59 -26.84 -5.71 -21.30
C ILE A 59 -26.27 -4.51 -20.53
N ILE A 60 -27.10 -3.78 -19.77
CA ILE A 60 -26.66 -2.61 -19.01
C ILE A 60 -26.42 -3.02 -17.56
N PRO A 61 -25.17 -3.09 -17.06
CA PRO A 61 -24.84 -3.60 -15.72
C PRO A 61 -25.03 -2.56 -14.60
N LEU A 62 -25.73 -1.44 -14.87
CA LEU A 62 -25.88 -0.29 -13.95
C LEU A 62 -27.04 -0.43 -12.96
N GLY A 63 -27.39 -1.65 -12.56
CA GLY A 63 -28.47 -1.92 -11.62
C GLY A 63 -29.07 -3.30 -11.81
N GLY A 64 -30.28 -3.49 -11.30
CA GLY A 64 -31.03 -4.73 -11.31
C GLY A 64 -32.45 -4.44 -10.86
N TYR A 65 -33.34 -5.43 -10.95
CA TYR A 65 -34.69 -5.28 -10.42
C TYR A 65 -35.34 -6.62 -10.11
N VAL A 66 -36.20 -6.60 -9.10
CA VAL A 66 -37.16 -7.67 -8.78
C VAL A 66 -38.57 -7.21 -9.14
N LYS A 67 -39.12 -7.73 -10.24
CA LYS A 67 -40.50 -7.43 -10.64
C LYS A 67 -41.46 -8.33 -9.86
N MET A 68 -42.19 -7.72 -8.92
CA MET A 68 -43.18 -8.42 -8.09
C MET A 68 -44.57 -8.30 -8.70
N PHE A 69 -45.34 -9.38 -8.62
CA PHE A 69 -46.71 -9.38 -9.10
C PHE A 69 -47.57 -8.42 -8.28
N GLY A 70 -48.34 -7.57 -8.96
CA GLY A 70 -49.22 -6.59 -8.33
C GLY A 70 -48.49 -5.40 -7.69
N ASP A 71 -47.24 -5.13 -8.05
CA ASP A 71 -46.49 -3.91 -7.68
C ASP A 71 -46.69 -2.74 -8.68
N ASP A 72 -47.31 -3.01 -9.84
CA ASP A 72 -47.61 -1.99 -10.86
C ASP A 72 -48.80 -1.11 -10.42
N PRO A 73 -48.60 0.19 -10.15
CA PRO A 73 -49.67 1.09 -9.74
C PRO A 73 -50.64 1.45 -10.88
N PHE A 74 -50.32 1.11 -12.14
CA PHE A 74 -51.12 1.42 -13.32
C PHE A 74 -51.90 0.21 -13.86
N ALA A 75 -51.86 -0.93 -13.17
CA ALA A 75 -52.64 -2.09 -13.56
C ALA A 75 -54.15 -1.82 -13.37
N GLU A 76 -54.87 -1.61 -14.47
CA GLU A 76 -56.32 -1.35 -14.47
C GLU A 76 -57.19 -2.61 -14.32
N THR A 77 -56.57 -3.79 -14.44
CA THR A 77 -57.30 -5.07 -14.36
C THR A 77 -57.57 -5.46 -12.91
N PRO A 78 -58.83 -5.67 -12.51
CA PRO A 78 -59.14 -6.15 -11.18
C PRO A 78 -58.58 -7.56 -10.96
N LEU A 79 -57.76 -7.72 -9.92
CA LEU A 79 -57.14 -9.00 -9.56
C LEU A 79 -58.19 -9.98 -9.02
N SER A 80 -58.11 -11.24 -9.45
CA SER A 80 -58.89 -12.33 -8.86
C SER A 80 -58.50 -12.59 -7.39
N GLU A 81 -59.36 -13.26 -6.62
CA GLU A 81 -59.07 -13.56 -5.20
C GLU A 81 -57.81 -14.44 -5.01
N GLU A 82 -57.47 -15.28 -5.99
CA GLU A 82 -56.23 -16.06 -5.97
C GLU A 82 -55.00 -15.20 -6.27
N GLU A 83 -55.13 -14.25 -7.18
CA GLU A 83 -54.06 -13.31 -7.54
C GLU A 83 -53.76 -12.34 -6.41
N LYS A 84 -54.80 -11.87 -5.69
CA LYS A 84 -54.62 -11.03 -4.49
C LYS A 84 -53.77 -11.72 -3.43
N LYS A 85 -53.88 -13.05 -3.28
CA LYS A 85 -53.06 -13.80 -2.30
C LYS A 85 -51.58 -13.76 -2.61
N VAL A 86 -51.18 -13.60 -3.87
CA VAL A 86 -49.77 -13.59 -4.31
C VAL A 86 -49.28 -12.20 -4.75
N ALA A 87 -50.16 -11.19 -4.73
CA ALA A 87 -49.84 -9.81 -5.08
C ALA A 87 -49.16 -9.05 -3.94
N PHE A 88 -48.10 -8.31 -4.25
CA PHE A 88 -47.34 -7.48 -3.31
C PHE A 88 -48.24 -6.49 -2.57
N ASN A 89 -49.04 -5.71 -3.30
CA ASN A 89 -49.89 -4.66 -2.73
C ASN A 89 -51.02 -5.14 -1.82
N HIS A 90 -51.34 -6.44 -1.86
CA HIS A 90 -52.36 -7.07 -1.00
C HIS A 90 -51.75 -7.73 0.27
N LYS A 91 -50.42 -7.72 0.43
CA LYS A 91 -49.77 -8.21 1.65
C LYS A 91 -49.88 -7.21 2.80
N SER A 92 -49.73 -7.75 4.02
CA SER A 92 -49.69 -6.93 5.24
C SER A 92 -48.59 -5.86 5.16
N LYS A 93 -48.78 -4.74 5.88
CA LYS A 93 -47.79 -3.66 5.92
C LYS A 93 -46.41 -4.15 6.37
N TRP A 94 -46.39 -5.11 7.31
CA TRP A 94 -45.15 -5.74 7.78
C TRP A 94 -44.46 -6.58 6.71
N ALA A 95 -45.21 -7.38 5.96
CA ALA A 95 -44.64 -8.15 4.85
C ALA A 95 -44.04 -7.21 3.80
N ARG A 96 -44.76 -6.16 3.39
CA ARG A 96 -44.26 -5.17 2.43
C ARG A 96 -43.03 -4.41 2.95
N PHE A 97 -43.02 -4.04 4.24
CA PHE A 97 -41.86 -3.41 4.87
C PHE A 97 -40.62 -4.30 4.75
N TRP A 98 -40.70 -5.57 5.16
CA TRP A 98 -39.55 -6.49 5.12
C TRP A 98 -39.11 -6.80 3.68
N ILE A 99 -40.04 -6.85 2.73
CA ILE A 99 -39.71 -7.01 1.31
C ILE A 99 -38.89 -5.82 0.80
N VAL A 100 -39.31 -4.59 1.06
CA VAL A 100 -38.58 -3.37 0.64
C VAL A 100 -37.30 -3.18 1.45
N PHE A 101 -37.31 -3.48 2.75
CA PHE A 101 -36.13 -3.39 3.60
C PHE A 101 -35.11 -4.51 3.33
N GLY A 102 -35.54 -5.60 2.71
CA GLY A 102 -34.72 -6.77 2.42
C GLY A 102 -33.45 -6.45 1.63
N GLY A 103 -33.53 -5.56 0.64
CA GLY A 103 -32.37 -5.16 -0.16
C GLY A 103 -31.30 -4.42 0.65
N PRO A 104 -31.63 -3.31 1.33
CA PRO A 104 -30.69 -2.64 2.25
C PRO A 104 -30.12 -3.57 3.32
N LEU A 105 -30.95 -4.45 3.90
CA LEU A 105 -30.51 -5.41 4.91
C LEU A 105 -29.49 -6.41 4.34
N ALA A 106 -29.71 -6.93 3.13
CA ALA A 106 -28.78 -7.85 2.48
C ALA A 106 -27.42 -7.20 2.23
N ASN A 107 -27.39 -5.92 1.84
CA ASN A 107 -26.12 -5.18 1.69
C ASN A 107 -25.42 -4.93 3.02
N LEU A 108 -26.17 -4.64 4.09
CA LEU A 108 -25.61 -4.50 5.43
C LEU A 108 -24.96 -5.81 5.90
N LEU A 109 -25.64 -6.94 5.70
CA LEU A 109 -25.12 -8.26 6.03
C LEU A 109 -23.90 -8.62 5.17
N LEU A 110 -23.93 -8.30 3.87
CA LEU A 110 -22.77 -8.46 2.99
C LEU A 110 -21.57 -7.66 3.49
N ALA A 111 -21.76 -6.38 3.83
CA ALA A 111 -20.69 -5.54 4.35
C ALA A 111 -20.12 -6.08 5.67
N TYR A 112 -20.98 -6.54 6.58
CA TYR A 112 -20.56 -7.19 7.82
C TYR A 112 -19.71 -8.44 7.55
N CYS A 113 -20.17 -9.34 6.67
CA CYS A 113 -19.43 -10.56 6.31
C CYS A 113 -18.08 -10.24 5.64
N LEU A 114 -18.03 -9.26 4.74
CA LEU A 114 -16.79 -8.80 4.10
C LEU A 114 -15.81 -8.25 5.14
N TYR A 115 -16.31 -7.43 6.07
CA TYR A 115 -15.49 -6.85 7.14
C TYR A 115 -14.93 -7.92 8.09
N VAL A 116 -15.76 -8.86 8.53
CA VAL A 116 -15.31 -10.01 9.35
C VAL A 116 -14.30 -10.87 8.59
N GLY A 117 -14.52 -11.12 7.30
CA GLY A 117 -13.57 -11.85 6.45
C GLY A 117 -12.23 -11.14 6.31
N LEU A 118 -12.24 -9.81 6.18
CA LEU A 118 -11.03 -9.00 6.14
C LEU A 118 -10.26 -9.07 7.46
N LEU A 119 -10.95 -8.93 8.59
CA LEU A 119 -10.34 -9.02 9.92
C LEU A 119 -9.78 -10.43 10.20
N ALA A 120 -10.48 -11.48 9.79
CA ALA A 120 -10.02 -12.86 9.96
C ALA A 120 -8.75 -13.16 9.14
N GLY A 121 -8.52 -12.43 8.05
CA GLY A 121 -7.29 -12.51 7.25
C GLY A 121 -6.06 -11.87 7.91
N GLY A 122 -6.27 -11.09 8.98
CA GLY A 122 -5.23 -10.30 9.63
C GLY A 122 -4.82 -9.07 8.83
N GLU A 123 -4.41 -8.01 9.52
CA GLU A 123 -3.82 -6.83 8.90
C GLU A 123 -2.29 -6.92 8.96
N LYS A 124 -1.63 -6.72 7.82
CA LYS A 124 -0.18 -6.49 7.78
C LYS A 124 0.07 -5.04 8.19
N VAL A 125 0.29 -4.80 9.48
CA VAL A 125 0.75 -3.50 9.97
C VAL A 125 2.27 -3.40 9.77
N PRO A 126 2.79 -2.27 9.24
CA PRO A 126 4.22 -2.02 9.18
C PRO A 126 4.85 -2.14 10.56
N GLU A 127 5.92 -2.91 10.69
CA GLU A 127 6.63 -3.03 11.96
C GLU A 127 7.22 -1.66 12.35
N THR A 128 7.27 -1.40 13.65
CA THR A 128 7.92 -0.23 14.27
C THR A 128 9.44 -0.38 14.29
N LYS A 129 10.00 -0.71 13.12
CA LYS A 129 11.42 -1.01 12.92
C LYS A 129 12.23 0.29 12.90
N VAL A 130 13.26 0.33 13.75
CA VAL A 130 14.16 1.46 13.91
C VAL A 130 15.19 1.44 12.78
N GLY A 131 15.38 2.61 12.19
CA GLY A 131 16.33 2.88 11.12
C GLY A 131 17.76 3.05 11.61
N VAL A 132 18.51 3.97 11.01
CA VAL A 132 19.91 4.22 11.40
C VAL A 132 19.97 4.86 12.77
N VAL A 133 20.54 4.14 13.74
CA VAL A 133 20.85 4.66 15.07
C VAL A 133 22.33 4.99 15.14
N THR A 134 22.68 6.27 15.12
CA THR A 134 24.07 6.74 15.20
C THR A 134 24.57 6.74 16.64
N GLU A 135 25.89 6.60 16.84
CA GLU A 135 26.50 6.64 18.19
C GLU A 135 26.25 7.96 18.95
N GLN A 136 25.85 9.00 18.22
CA GLN A 136 25.54 10.33 18.76
C GLN A 136 24.13 10.43 19.34
N SER A 137 23.22 9.49 19.05
CA SER A 137 21.86 9.53 19.58
C SER A 137 21.82 9.12 21.05
N ALA A 138 20.96 9.73 21.84
CA ALA A 138 20.76 9.36 23.24
C ALA A 138 20.21 7.93 23.33
N LEU A 139 19.33 7.53 22.41
CA LEU A 139 18.78 6.17 22.36
C LEU A 139 19.85 5.11 22.04
N TYR A 140 20.88 5.44 21.24
CA TYR A 140 22.04 4.56 21.06
C TYR A 140 22.75 4.28 22.39
N GLN A 141 22.97 5.33 23.17
CA GLN A 141 23.60 5.24 24.49
C GLN A 141 22.76 4.43 25.49
N LYS A 142 21.44 4.37 25.28
CA LYS A 142 20.50 3.53 26.04
C LYS A 142 20.40 2.09 25.54
N GLY A 143 21.14 1.72 24.49
CA GLY A 143 21.23 0.35 23.98
C GLY A 143 20.42 0.07 22.72
N LEU A 144 19.67 1.04 22.19
CA LEU A 144 18.94 0.92 20.93
C LEU A 144 19.94 0.76 19.77
N ARG A 145 19.63 -0.10 18.81
CA ARG A 145 20.47 -0.34 17.64
C ARG A 145 19.64 -0.31 16.36
N THR A 146 20.32 -0.04 15.26
CA THR A 146 19.74 -0.12 13.91
C THR A 146 19.11 -1.49 13.68
N GLY A 147 17.87 -1.50 13.20
CA GLY A 147 17.11 -2.72 12.92
C GLY A 147 16.27 -3.27 14.08
N ASP A 148 16.35 -2.68 15.28
CA ASP A 148 15.48 -3.03 16.40
C ASP A 148 14.01 -2.75 16.08
N VAL A 149 13.08 -3.62 16.48
CA VAL A 149 11.63 -3.37 16.34
C VAL A 149 11.03 -3.01 17.69
N LEU A 150 10.44 -1.83 17.83
CA LEU A 150 9.86 -1.39 19.10
C LEU A 150 8.51 -2.08 19.38
N VAL A 151 8.48 -3.04 20.31
CA VAL A 151 7.30 -3.87 20.59
C VAL A 151 6.55 -3.46 21.86
N GLY A 152 7.11 -2.54 22.65
CA GLY A 152 6.47 -2.03 23.85
C GLY A 152 7.17 -0.82 24.43
N ILE A 153 6.38 0.01 25.12
CA ILE A 153 6.86 1.17 25.87
C ILE A 153 6.24 1.08 27.26
N ASN A 154 7.08 1.16 28.30
CA ASN A 154 6.71 0.88 29.68
C ASN A 154 6.00 -0.49 29.78
N ASP A 155 4.75 -0.52 30.24
CA ASP A 155 3.91 -1.72 30.35
C ASP A 155 2.94 -1.89 29.17
N GLU A 156 2.93 -0.95 28.22
CA GLU A 156 2.03 -0.97 27.07
C GLU A 156 2.68 -1.63 25.86
N LYS A 157 1.92 -2.51 25.21
CA LYS A 157 2.33 -3.15 23.96
C LYS A 157 2.06 -2.22 22.79
N ILE A 158 3.07 -2.01 21.95
CA ILE A 158 2.97 -1.20 20.74
C ILE A 158 2.89 -2.15 19.54
N LEU A 159 1.88 -1.99 18.69
CA LEU A 159 1.72 -2.74 17.44
C LEU A 159 2.03 -1.86 16.23
N SER A 160 1.81 -0.55 16.34
CA SER A 160 1.98 0.42 15.28
C SER A 160 2.44 1.78 15.82
N PHE A 161 2.93 2.64 14.93
CA PHE A 161 3.26 4.03 15.29
C PHE A 161 2.05 4.88 15.71
N ASP A 162 0.83 4.45 15.39
CA ASP A 162 -0.39 5.14 15.79
C ASP A 162 -0.79 4.82 17.25
N ASP A 163 -0.20 3.76 17.84
CA ASP A 163 -0.45 3.35 19.23
C ASP A 163 0.34 4.19 20.26
N PHE A 164 1.02 5.27 19.84
CA PHE A 164 1.73 6.21 20.71
C PHE A 164 0.79 7.09 21.55
N ASN A 165 -0.37 6.57 21.95
CA ASN A 165 -1.27 7.22 22.88
C ASN A 165 -0.92 6.84 24.32
N ILE A 166 0.35 7.03 24.66
CA ILE A 166 0.95 6.56 25.91
C ILE A 166 0.44 7.42 27.06
N LYS A 167 -0.17 6.78 28.06
CA LYS A 167 -0.59 7.46 29.27
C LYS A 167 0.62 7.77 30.15
N GLY A 168 1.15 8.99 30.04
CA GLY A 168 2.19 9.49 30.95
C GLY A 168 3.11 10.52 30.30
N SER A 169 3.87 11.25 31.12
CA SER A 169 4.83 12.26 30.63
C SER A 169 6.25 11.70 30.47
N LYS A 170 6.49 10.41 30.77
CA LYS A 170 7.81 9.82 30.88
C LYS A 170 7.85 8.38 30.36
N ILE A 171 8.94 8.05 29.66
CA ILE A 171 9.29 6.73 29.18
C ILE A 171 10.42 6.19 30.04
N GLU A 172 10.10 5.25 30.93
CA GLU A 172 11.08 4.62 31.81
C GLU A 172 11.78 3.47 31.09
N LYS A 173 11.01 2.68 30.35
CA LYS A 173 11.46 1.44 29.72
C LYS A 173 10.92 1.33 28.30
N ILE A 174 11.71 0.75 27.40
CA ILE A 174 11.22 0.26 26.11
C ILE A 174 11.58 -1.21 25.94
N THR A 175 10.72 -1.92 25.21
CA THR A 175 10.92 -3.32 24.83
C THR A 175 11.13 -3.37 23.32
N VAL A 176 12.27 -3.88 22.88
CA VAL A 176 12.57 -4.05 21.45
C VAL A 176 12.74 -5.52 21.09
N LYS A 177 12.46 -5.87 19.84
CA LYS A 177 12.76 -7.17 19.25
C LYS A 177 14.00 -7.03 18.36
N ARG A 178 15.08 -7.74 18.70
CA ARG A 178 16.35 -7.78 17.96
C ARG A 178 16.66 -9.24 17.61
N ALA A 179 16.74 -9.58 16.33
CA ALA A 179 16.96 -10.95 15.86
C ALA A 179 16.06 -11.97 16.58
N ASP A 180 14.75 -11.69 16.61
CA ASP A 180 13.70 -12.46 17.30
C ASP A 180 13.74 -12.54 18.83
N GLN A 181 14.72 -11.92 19.48
CA GLN A 181 14.79 -11.83 20.94
C GLN A 181 14.17 -10.52 21.44
N LYS A 182 13.37 -10.61 22.51
CA LYS A 182 12.86 -9.43 23.22
C LYS A 182 13.92 -8.92 24.20
N ILE A 183 14.26 -7.65 24.08
CA ILE A 183 15.25 -6.96 24.90
C ILE A 183 14.57 -5.77 25.56
N ASP A 184 14.67 -5.73 26.88
CA ASP A 184 14.19 -4.65 27.72
C ASP A 184 15.30 -3.64 27.97
N MET A 185 15.01 -2.35 27.77
CA MET A 185 15.98 -1.27 27.90
C MET A 185 15.42 -0.13 28.74
N THR A 186 16.20 0.33 29.72
CA THR A 186 15.86 1.52 30.51
C THR A 186 16.25 2.77 29.76
N VAL A 187 15.27 3.63 29.45
CA VAL A 187 15.47 4.85 28.67
C VAL A 187 15.50 6.06 29.60
N ASP A 188 14.51 6.17 30.49
CA ASP A 188 14.35 7.25 31.45
C ASP A 188 14.34 8.65 30.80
N MET A 189 13.41 8.87 29.86
CA MET A 189 13.27 10.12 29.10
C MET A 189 11.86 10.70 29.20
N GLY A 190 11.71 12.02 29.01
CA GLY A 190 10.39 12.61 28.83
C GLY A 190 9.72 12.11 27.54
N LEU A 191 8.38 12.05 27.51
CA LEU A 191 7.62 11.55 26.36
C LEU A 191 7.93 12.34 25.07
N GLU A 192 7.88 13.67 25.13
CA GLU A 192 8.14 14.53 23.96
C GLU A 192 9.58 14.37 23.41
N PRO A 193 10.66 14.50 24.22
CA PRO A 193 12.02 14.23 23.75
C PRO A 193 12.21 12.81 23.20
N PHE A 194 11.56 11.81 23.81
CA PHE A 194 11.61 10.44 23.32
C PHE A 194 10.96 10.34 21.94
N ILE A 195 9.77 10.90 21.75
CA ILE A 195 9.08 10.88 20.45
C ILE A 195 9.90 11.62 19.40
N GLU A 196 10.42 12.82 19.69
CA GLU A 196 11.23 13.59 18.74
C GLU A 196 12.46 12.79 18.28
N GLU A 197 13.18 12.21 19.23
CA GLU A 197 14.37 11.42 18.92
C GLU A 197 14.00 10.11 18.23
N PHE A 198 13.01 9.37 18.73
CA PHE A 198 12.59 8.10 18.15
C PHE A 198 12.08 8.29 16.72
N VAL A 199 11.23 9.28 16.46
CA VAL A 199 10.77 9.61 15.09
C VAL A 199 11.95 9.98 14.18
N SER A 200 12.98 10.64 14.70
CA SER A 200 14.20 10.93 13.93
C SER A 200 15.00 9.67 13.55
N LEU A 201 14.86 8.59 14.33
CA LEU A 201 15.51 7.30 14.11
C LEU A 201 14.66 6.33 13.30
N VAL A 202 13.35 6.57 13.18
CA VAL A 202 12.46 5.82 12.30
C VAL A 202 12.71 6.28 10.86
N SER A 203 13.80 5.82 10.28
CA SER A 203 13.97 5.85 8.82
C SER A 203 13.33 4.60 8.26
N VAL A 204 12.54 4.74 7.19
CA VAL A 204 12.00 3.58 6.50
C VAL A 204 13.19 2.74 5.99
N VAL A 205 13.40 1.59 6.60
CA VAL A 205 14.55 0.74 6.32
C VAL A 205 14.40 0.10 4.95
N LYS A 206 15.44 0.21 4.13
CA LYS A 206 15.38 -0.22 2.74
C LYS A 206 15.83 -1.66 2.63
N ARG A 207 15.19 -2.43 1.74
CA ARG A 207 15.76 -3.70 1.30
C ARG A 207 17.16 -3.45 0.74
N PRO A 208 18.14 -4.34 0.98
CA PRO A 208 19.52 -4.17 0.54
C PRO A 208 19.66 -4.48 -0.94
N ILE A 209 18.94 -3.74 -1.77
CA ILE A 209 18.85 -3.94 -3.20
C ILE A 209 19.50 -2.75 -3.90
N VAL A 210 20.39 -3.08 -4.82
CA VAL A 210 21.03 -2.14 -5.73
C VAL A 210 20.66 -2.46 -7.17
N THR A 211 20.78 -1.48 -8.04
CA THR A 211 20.65 -1.65 -9.49
C THR A 211 21.95 -1.27 -10.18
N ASN A 212 22.25 -1.88 -11.32
CA ASN A 212 23.32 -1.39 -12.19
C ASN A 212 22.78 -0.43 -13.26
N ALA A 213 23.68 0.04 -14.12
CA ALA A 213 23.37 0.93 -15.24
C ALA A 213 22.39 0.37 -16.29
N LYS A 214 22.16 -0.95 -16.31
CA LYS A 214 21.20 -1.61 -17.21
C LYS A 214 19.82 -1.78 -16.58
N GLY A 215 19.65 -1.39 -15.32
CA GLY A 215 18.43 -1.64 -14.56
C GLY A 215 18.34 -3.06 -13.99
N GLU A 216 19.41 -3.86 -14.07
CA GLU A 216 19.47 -5.17 -13.44
C GLU A 216 19.58 -4.99 -11.93
N ARG A 217 18.82 -5.78 -11.17
CA ARG A 217 18.68 -5.65 -9.72
C ARG A 217 19.45 -6.74 -9.00
N PHE A 218 20.11 -6.36 -7.92
CA PHE A 218 20.94 -7.26 -7.14
C PHE A 218 20.70 -7.10 -5.65
N TYR A 219 20.75 -8.20 -4.92
CA TYR A 219 20.68 -8.25 -3.47
C TYR A 219 22.10 -8.18 -2.89
N VAL A 220 22.29 -7.33 -1.88
CA VAL A 220 23.55 -7.16 -1.16
C VAL A 220 23.45 -7.88 0.18
N SER A 221 24.48 -8.65 0.53
CA SER A 221 24.58 -9.33 1.82
C SER A 221 26.00 -9.28 2.37
N LEU A 222 26.17 -9.28 3.69
CA LEU A 222 27.47 -9.50 4.33
C LEU A 222 27.77 -10.99 4.53
N ILE A 223 26.78 -11.86 4.35
CA ILE A 223 26.88 -13.30 4.57
C ILE A 223 26.90 -13.98 3.21
N GLN A 224 27.82 -14.91 3.02
CA GLN A 224 27.85 -15.76 1.84
C GLN A 224 26.64 -16.70 1.85
N LYS A 225 25.85 -16.70 0.76
CA LYS A 225 24.64 -17.53 0.59
C LYS A 225 23.63 -17.32 1.74
N PRO A 226 23.09 -16.10 1.90
CA PRO A 226 22.16 -15.81 2.99
C PRO A 226 20.88 -16.65 2.84
N THR A 227 20.40 -17.19 3.97
CA THR A 227 19.11 -17.88 4.07
C THR A 227 18.01 -17.00 4.67
N GLU A 228 18.39 -15.85 5.23
CA GLU A 228 17.50 -14.84 5.81
C GLU A 228 17.65 -13.52 5.06
N PHE A 229 16.52 -12.84 4.83
CA PHE A 229 16.46 -11.61 4.02
C PHE A 229 15.85 -10.42 4.80
N SER A 230 15.98 -10.45 6.13
CA SER A 230 15.40 -9.48 7.06
C SER A 230 16.28 -8.25 7.31
N SER A 231 17.57 -8.30 6.92
CA SER A 231 18.50 -7.20 7.11
C SER A 231 18.28 -6.07 6.11
N SER A 232 18.30 -4.84 6.62
CA SER A 232 18.23 -3.63 5.79
C SER A 232 19.55 -3.25 5.14
N PHE A 233 19.47 -2.41 4.10
CA PHE A 233 20.66 -1.82 3.49
C PHE A 233 21.46 -1.01 4.52
N GLU A 234 20.75 -0.28 5.39
CA GLU A 234 21.33 0.50 6.47
C GLU A 234 22.08 -0.39 7.48
N GLU A 235 21.47 -1.49 7.92
CA GLU A 235 22.11 -2.49 8.78
C GLU A 235 23.36 -3.09 8.13
N ILE A 236 23.26 -3.51 6.86
CA ILE A 236 24.38 -4.08 6.10
C ILE A 236 25.51 -3.07 5.90
N SER A 237 25.17 -1.83 5.57
CA SER A 237 26.17 -0.76 5.41
C SER A 237 26.87 -0.44 6.73
N SER A 238 26.15 -0.43 7.85
CA SER A 238 26.73 -0.18 9.18
C SER A 238 27.56 -1.36 9.71
N ALA A 239 27.22 -2.60 9.35
CA ALA A 239 27.92 -3.80 9.79
C ALA A 239 29.08 -4.21 8.85
N PHE A 240 29.26 -3.51 7.73
CA PHE A 240 30.30 -3.81 6.74
C PHE A 240 31.70 -3.74 7.36
N LYS A 241 32.48 -4.82 7.18
CA LYS A 241 33.87 -4.94 7.66
C LYS A 241 34.84 -5.33 6.55
N GLY A 242 34.61 -4.80 5.34
CA GLY A 242 35.50 -4.97 4.20
C GLY A 242 35.08 -6.04 3.18
N GLN A 243 34.07 -6.87 3.50
CA GLN A 243 33.52 -7.87 2.59
C GLN A 243 32.00 -7.77 2.48
N ALA A 244 31.50 -7.83 1.25
CA ALA A 244 30.08 -7.93 0.93
C ALA A 244 29.91 -8.77 -0.34
N TYR A 245 28.73 -9.35 -0.50
CA TYR A 245 28.37 -10.22 -1.62
C TYR A 245 27.19 -9.62 -2.36
N ILE A 246 27.24 -9.64 -3.68
CA ILE A 246 26.16 -9.25 -4.57
C ILE A 246 25.61 -10.50 -5.26
N TYR A 247 24.28 -10.63 -5.25
CA TYR A 247 23.55 -11.75 -5.85
C TYR A 247 22.49 -11.24 -6.83
N ASN A 248 22.31 -11.91 -7.97
CA ASN A 248 21.04 -11.80 -8.67
C ASN A 248 19.95 -12.44 -7.81
N PHE A 249 18.74 -11.92 -7.90
CA PHE A 249 17.60 -12.48 -7.20
C PHE A 249 16.35 -12.43 -8.05
N LYS A 250 15.43 -13.34 -7.77
CA LYS A 250 14.04 -13.29 -8.23
C LYS A 250 13.18 -12.94 -7.04
N GLN A 251 12.25 -12.03 -7.27
CA GLN A 251 11.22 -11.71 -6.29
C GLN A 251 9.91 -12.34 -6.75
N VAL A 252 9.37 -13.24 -5.92
CA VAL A 252 8.06 -13.86 -6.11
C VAL A 252 7.22 -13.44 -4.90
N ASP A 253 6.22 -12.60 -5.14
CA ASP A 253 5.48 -11.88 -4.10
C ASP A 253 6.41 -11.08 -3.17
N ASP A 254 6.36 -11.35 -1.87
CA ASP A 254 7.21 -10.70 -0.85
C ASP A 254 8.55 -11.42 -0.64
N LYS A 255 8.73 -12.63 -1.21
CA LYS A 255 9.90 -13.49 -0.98
C LYS A 255 11.01 -13.24 -2.00
N ILE A 256 12.23 -13.18 -1.49
CA ILE A 256 13.46 -13.08 -2.28
C ILE A 256 14.07 -14.47 -2.42
N GLU A 257 14.28 -14.92 -3.65
CA GLU A 257 15.05 -16.11 -3.97
C GLU A 257 16.33 -15.68 -4.70
N ILE A 258 17.47 -15.85 -4.05
CA ILE A 258 18.77 -15.56 -4.68
C ILE A 258 19.13 -16.65 -5.69
N ASP A 259 19.77 -16.26 -6.79
CA ASP A 259 20.39 -17.21 -7.71
C ASP A 259 21.78 -17.59 -7.15
N PRO A 260 21.97 -18.82 -6.65
CA PRO A 260 23.19 -19.24 -5.96
C PRO A 260 24.43 -19.28 -6.87
N VAL A 261 24.27 -19.12 -8.19
CA VAL A 261 25.36 -19.16 -9.17
C VAL A 261 25.92 -17.76 -9.47
N THR A 262 25.25 -16.69 -9.03
CA THR A 262 25.51 -15.31 -9.48
C THR A 262 26.29 -14.45 -8.48
N GLU A 263 26.98 -15.09 -7.55
CA GLU A 263 27.73 -14.43 -6.47
C GLU A 263 28.92 -13.61 -7.00
N SER A 264 28.98 -12.34 -6.62
CA SER A 264 30.17 -11.49 -6.79
C SER A 264 30.64 -10.97 -5.43
N LEU A 265 31.90 -11.27 -5.07
CA LEU A 265 32.54 -10.76 -3.85
C LEU A 265 33.03 -9.33 -4.08
N ILE A 266 32.63 -8.43 -3.20
CA ILE A 266 33.23 -7.12 -3.02
C ILE A 266 34.21 -7.21 -1.86
N SER A 267 35.49 -6.97 -2.15
CA SER A 267 36.54 -6.78 -1.15
C SER A 267 37.02 -5.34 -1.22
N ALA A 268 36.83 -4.58 -0.16
CA ALA A 268 37.17 -3.17 -0.11
C ALA A 268 37.67 -2.74 1.27
N ASP A 269 38.19 -1.52 1.34
CA ASP A 269 38.67 -0.92 2.57
C ASP A 269 37.55 -0.87 3.63
N PRO A 270 37.72 -1.53 4.80
CA PRO A 270 36.70 -1.58 5.84
C PRO A 270 36.36 -0.21 6.45
N THR A 271 37.20 0.82 6.25
CA THR A 271 36.90 2.17 6.76
C THR A 271 36.02 2.99 5.82
N LYS A 272 35.74 2.50 4.60
CA LYS A 272 34.90 3.20 3.63
C LYS A 272 33.44 2.80 3.76
N ASN A 273 32.54 3.74 3.46
CA ASN A 273 31.11 3.48 3.47
C ASN A 273 30.73 2.55 2.30
N LEU A 274 29.96 1.49 2.60
CA LEU A 274 29.57 0.50 1.59
C LEU A 274 28.81 1.12 0.41
N SER A 275 27.97 2.14 0.65
CA SER A 275 27.23 2.84 -0.39
C SER A 275 28.17 3.54 -1.38
N GLU A 276 29.26 4.12 -0.91
CA GLU A 276 30.25 4.78 -1.78
C GLU A 276 31.04 3.77 -2.60
N ILE A 277 31.37 2.63 -2.00
CA ILE A 277 32.03 1.51 -2.69
C ILE A 277 31.13 1.00 -3.81
N LEU A 278 29.85 0.75 -3.52
CA LEU A 278 28.86 0.28 -4.49
C LEU A 278 28.69 1.28 -5.65
N LEU A 279 28.54 2.57 -5.35
CA LEU A 279 28.46 3.62 -6.38
C LEU A 279 29.71 3.64 -7.28
N GLY A 280 30.90 3.51 -6.68
CA GLY A 280 32.16 3.43 -7.42
C GLY A 280 32.27 2.20 -8.33
N LEU A 281 31.57 1.12 -7.99
CA LEU A 281 31.47 -0.11 -8.78
C LEU A 281 30.32 -0.07 -9.82
N GLY A 282 29.58 1.04 -9.90
CA GLY A 282 28.44 1.19 -10.82
C GLY A 282 27.14 0.55 -10.33
N PHE A 283 27.04 0.28 -9.03
CA PHE A 283 25.83 -0.15 -8.36
C PHE A 283 25.18 1.02 -7.61
N PHE A 284 23.94 1.32 -7.96
CA PHE A 284 23.17 2.42 -7.42
C PHE A 284 22.09 1.89 -6.47
N PRO A 285 21.84 2.56 -5.34
CA PRO A 285 20.69 2.27 -4.50
C PRO A 285 19.37 2.26 -5.30
N VAL A 286 18.52 1.24 -5.11
CA VAL A 286 17.28 1.07 -5.89
C VAL A 286 16.28 2.21 -5.69
N ASP A 287 16.36 2.92 -4.57
CA ASP A 287 15.54 4.09 -4.28
C ASP A 287 15.84 5.28 -5.20
N LEU A 288 17.00 5.32 -5.85
CA LEU A 288 17.31 6.32 -6.88
C LEU A 288 16.71 5.97 -8.25
N THR A 289 16.17 4.75 -8.43
CA THR A 289 15.46 4.37 -9.65
C THR A 289 14.08 5.00 -9.68
N VAL A 290 13.70 5.54 -10.84
CA VAL A 290 12.39 6.15 -11.07
C VAL A 290 11.35 5.05 -11.30
N LYS A 291 10.43 4.88 -10.36
CA LYS A 291 9.36 3.87 -10.44
C LYS A 291 8.18 4.36 -11.27
N ASN A 292 7.70 5.55 -10.95
CA ASN A 292 6.61 6.23 -11.66
C ASN A 292 6.89 7.73 -11.74
N ILE A 293 6.25 8.39 -12.69
CA ILE A 293 6.36 9.84 -12.91
C ILE A 293 4.96 10.42 -12.99
N VAL A 294 4.76 11.56 -12.33
CA VAL A 294 3.53 12.33 -12.38
C VAL A 294 3.49 13.08 -13.71
N MET A 295 2.42 12.91 -14.48
CA MET A 295 2.21 13.61 -15.75
C MET A 295 2.24 15.13 -15.56
N ASN A 296 2.89 15.84 -16.49
CA ASN A 296 3.10 17.30 -16.48
C ASN A 296 3.97 17.84 -15.33
N SER A 297 4.61 16.97 -14.55
CA SER A 297 5.54 17.37 -13.49
C SER A 297 6.85 17.94 -14.06
N PRO A 298 7.67 18.60 -13.21
CA PRO A 298 9.01 19.04 -13.62
C PRO A 298 9.88 17.93 -14.20
N ALA A 299 9.86 16.72 -13.61
CA ALA A 299 10.62 15.57 -14.10
C ALA A 299 10.11 15.07 -15.46
N ASP A 300 8.79 15.01 -15.65
CA ASP A 300 8.16 14.64 -16.93
C ASP A 300 8.57 15.60 -18.05
N LYS A 301 8.52 16.91 -17.78
CA LYS A 301 8.97 17.96 -18.71
C LYS A 301 10.47 17.91 -19.00
N ALA A 302 11.27 17.47 -18.04
CA ALA A 302 12.70 17.24 -18.23
C ALA A 302 13.01 15.99 -19.07
N GLY A 303 12.00 15.15 -19.34
CA GLY A 303 12.13 13.92 -20.11
C GLY A 303 12.67 12.74 -19.31
N ILE A 304 12.62 12.80 -17.97
CA ILE A 304 12.92 11.67 -17.10
C ILE A 304 11.84 10.61 -17.34
N LYS A 305 12.23 9.33 -17.41
CA LYS A 305 11.36 8.19 -17.69
C LYS A 305 11.40 7.16 -16.56
N LYS A 306 10.39 6.30 -16.53
CA LYS A 306 10.38 5.11 -15.67
C LYS A 306 11.60 4.24 -15.97
N GLY A 307 12.30 3.83 -14.92
CA GLY A 307 13.53 3.04 -15.00
C GLY A 307 14.82 3.87 -15.02
N ASP A 308 14.74 5.18 -15.20
CA ASP A 308 15.92 6.04 -15.10
C ASP A 308 16.49 6.03 -13.67
N ILE A 309 17.79 6.25 -13.51
CA ILE A 309 18.47 6.25 -12.21
C ILE A 309 19.00 7.65 -11.93
N LEU A 310 18.54 8.27 -10.84
CA LEU A 310 19.01 9.59 -10.44
C LEU A 310 20.44 9.50 -9.90
N LEU A 311 21.34 10.34 -10.42
CA LEU A 311 22.77 10.29 -10.10
C LEU A 311 23.21 11.50 -9.28
N LYS A 312 22.90 12.71 -9.75
CA LYS A 312 23.36 13.95 -9.11
C LYS A 312 22.30 15.03 -9.14
N LEU A 313 22.39 15.92 -8.16
CA LEU A 313 21.65 17.18 -8.12
C LEU A 313 22.66 18.31 -7.96
N GLU A 314 22.69 19.26 -8.90
CA GLU A 314 23.66 20.38 -8.89
C GLU A 314 25.12 19.92 -8.74
N GLY A 315 25.48 18.81 -9.39
CA GLY A 315 26.82 18.22 -9.33
C GLY A 315 27.13 17.44 -8.04
N VAL A 316 26.24 17.47 -7.05
CA VAL A 316 26.37 16.68 -5.81
C VAL A 316 25.84 15.27 -6.05
N GLN A 317 26.67 14.27 -5.73
CA GLN A 317 26.30 12.85 -5.86
C GLN A 317 25.17 12.48 -4.90
N LEU A 318 24.09 11.94 -5.45
CA LEU A 318 22.99 11.39 -4.67
C LEU A 318 23.33 9.97 -4.22
N ARG A 319 23.11 9.67 -2.95
CA ARG A 319 23.24 8.34 -2.33
C ARG A 319 21.90 7.75 -1.91
N SER A 320 20.83 8.55 -1.90
CA SER A 320 19.49 8.09 -1.57
C SER A 320 18.43 9.03 -2.13
N PHE A 321 17.19 8.54 -2.23
CA PHE A 321 16.06 9.38 -2.61
C PHE A 321 15.73 10.43 -1.54
N GLU A 322 16.03 10.14 -0.27
CA GLU A 322 15.84 11.10 0.83
C GLU A 322 16.83 12.27 0.73
N GLU A 323 18.08 12.00 0.35
CA GLU A 323 19.07 13.04 0.09
C GLU A 323 18.63 13.98 -1.05
N LEU A 324 18.00 13.44 -2.10
CA LEU A 324 17.37 14.26 -3.14
C LEU A 324 16.26 15.14 -2.55
N ARG A 325 15.33 14.57 -1.78
CA ARG A 325 14.21 15.31 -1.17
C ARG A 325 14.69 16.46 -0.29
N VAL A 326 15.63 16.18 0.61
CA VAL A 326 16.23 17.16 1.52
C VAL A 326 16.99 18.22 0.75
N SER A 327 17.78 17.83 -0.26
CA SER A 327 18.56 18.77 -1.06
C SER A 327 17.66 19.70 -1.87
N LEU A 328 16.55 19.20 -2.43
CA LEU A 328 15.56 20.02 -3.12
C LEU A 328 15.00 21.14 -2.24
N GLN A 329 14.80 20.90 -0.94
CA GLN A 329 14.26 21.92 -0.03
C GLN A 329 15.19 23.10 0.21
N LYS A 330 16.51 22.91 0.04
CA LYS A 330 17.54 23.93 0.30
C LYS A 330 17.61 25.02 -0.78
N PHE A 331 17.03 24.77 -1.95
CA PHE A 331 17.05 25.73 -3.05
C PHE A 331 15.94 26.77 -2.92
N GLU A 332 16.13 27.94 -3.53
CA GLU A 332 15.12 29.00 -3.60
C GLU A 332 13.92 28.60 -4.47
N ASP A 333 12.76 29.18 -4.17
CA ASP A 333 11.53 28.93 -4.94
C ASP A 333 11.68 29.40 -6.39
N GLY A 334 11.32 28.57 -7.35
CA GLY A 334 11.43 28.89 -8.78
C GLY A 334 12.84 28.79 -9.36
N LYS A 335 13.87 28.48 -8.55
CA LYS A 335 15.22 28.24 -9.04
C LYS A 335 15.28 26.97 -9.89
N SER A 336 15.86 27.08 -11.08
CA SER A 336 16.18 25.92 -11.91
C SER A 336 17.34 25.15 -11.30
N VAL A 337 17.18 23.83 -11.19
CA VAL A 337 18.20 22.89 -10.71
C VAL A 337 18.51 21.86 -11.79
N ASN A 338 19.77 21.51 -11.93
CA ASN A 338 20.27 20.53 -12.85
C ASN A 338 20.29 19.15 -12.18
N VAL A 339 19.62 18.20 -12.82
CA VAL A 339 19.56 16.79 -12.40
C VAL A 339 20.32 15.96 -13.42
N GLU A 340 21.30 15.19 -12.97
CA GLU A 340 21.95 14.16 -13.76
C GLU A 340 21.31 12.81 -13.44
N PHE A 341 20.94 12.08 -14.48
CA PHE A 341 20.32 10.77 -14.38
C PHE A 341 20.82 9.85 -15.49
N LEU A 342 20.79 8.56 -15.23
CA LEU A 342 21.06 7.54 -16.22
C LEU A 342 19.75 7.18 -16.93
N SER A 343 19.72 7.33 -18.25
CA SER A 343 18.60 6.91 -19.09
C SER A 343 19.12 6.03 -20.22
N GLU A 344 18.56 4.82 -20.36
CA GLU A 344 18.97 3.83 -21.37
C GLU A 344 20.50 3.60 -21.39
N GLY A 345 21.13 3.58 -20.20
CA GLY A 345 22.57 3.37 -20.01
C GLY A 345 23.46 4.58 -20.30
N LYS A 346 22.89 5.75 -20.62
CA LYS A 346 23.63 6.99 -20.86
C LYS A 346 23.35 8.03 -19.78
N VAL A 347 24.39 8.74 -19.35
CA VAL A 347 24.22 9.86 -18.42
C VAL A 347 23.65 11.05 -19.17
N VAL A 348 22.52 11.55 -18.69
CA VAL A 348 21.81 12.71 -19.22
C VAL A 348 21.72 13.76 -18.11
N SER A 349 21.98 15.02 -18.46
CA SER A 349 21.85 16.16 -17.55
C SER A 349 20.73 17.06 -18.04
N LYS A 350 19.76 17.39 -17.18
CA LYS A 350 18.63 18.27 -17.53
C LYS A 350 18.34 19.28 -16.43
N PRO A 351 18.15 20.57 -16.80
CA PRO A 351 17.59 21.55 -15.87
C PRO A 351 16.09 21.31 -15.69
N LEU A 352 15.60 21.47 -14.48
CA LEU A 352 14.17 21.52 -14.15
C LEU A 352 13.91 22.50 -13.01
N VAL A 353 12.68 22.99 -12.91
CA VAL A 353 12.26 23.88 -11.82
C VAL A 353 11.35 23.08 -10.89
N PRO A 354 11.75 22.84 -9.62
CA PRO A 354 10.89 22.13 -8.66
C PRO A 354 9.58 22.87 -8.42
N GLU A 355 8.49 22.12 -8.31
CA GLU A 355 7.17 22.64 -7.99
C GLU A 355 7.01 22.73 -6.47
N VAL A 356 6.49 23.85 -5.96
CA VAL A 356 6.17 24.01 -4.55
C VAL A 356 4.77 23.47 -4.29
N LYS A 357 4.65 22.45 -3.45
CA LYS A 357 3.38 21.95 -2.93
C LYS A 357 3.26 22.20 -1.44
N GLU A 358 2.07 22.53 -0.99
CA GLU A 358 1.76 22.68 0.42
C GLU A 358 1.15 21.37 0.94
N VAL A 359 1.80 20.77 1.94
CA VAL A 359 1.35 19.56 2.63
C VAL A 359 1.37 19.87 4.11
N ASP A 360 0.24 19.73 4.81
CA ASP A 360 0.11 19.98 6.25
C ASP A 360 0.68 21.34 6.71
N LYS A 361 0.40 22.41 5.94
CA LYS A 361 0.90 23.79 6.15
C LYS A 361 2.42 23.95 6.03
N LYS A 362 3.14 22.93 5.56
CA LYS A 362 4.56 23.00 5.20
C LYS A 362 4.72 23.03 3.69
N LYS A 363 5.49 24.00 3.21
CA LYS A 363 5.88 24.08 1.79
C LYS A 363 6.97 23.04 1.52
N SER A 364 6.75 22.21 0.51
CA SER A 364 7.69 21.19 0.05
C SER A 364 7.92 21.33 -1.45
N LYS A 365 9.19 21.37 -1.87
CA LYS A 365 9.61 21.37 -3.27
C LYS A 365 9.67 19.94 -3.80
N ILE A 366 8.98 19.67 -4.90
CA ILE A 366 8.93 18.34 -5.51
C ILE A 366 9.19 18.41 -7.02
N ILE A 367 9.62 17.29 -7.58
CA ILE A 367 9.86 17.15 -9.03
C ILE A 367 8.92 16.15 -9.70
N GLY A 368 8.03 15.49 -8.93
CA GLY A 368 7.01 14.58 -9.45
C GLY A 368 7.49 13.15 -9.78
N ILE A 369 8.50 12.67 -9.05
CA ILE A 369 9.04 11.31 -9.16
C ILE A 369 8.58 10.45 -7.98
N GLU A 370 8.14 9.22 -8.26
CA GLU A 370 8.01 8.15 -7.28
C GLU A 370 9.26 7.27 -7.30
N SER A 371 9.86 7.05 -6.14
CA SER A 371 11.06 6.24 -5.96
C SER A 371 10.77 4.74 -6.13
N GLY A 372 11.75 4.01 -6.65
CA GLY A 372 11.82 2.55 -6.70
C GLY A 372 12.18 1.90 -5.35
N VAL A 373 12.12 2.67 -4.26
CA VAL A 373 12.39 2.18 -2.92
C VAL A 373 11.50 0.98 -2.58
N GLU A 374 12.15 -0.04 -2.03
CA GLU A 374 11.48 -1.18 -1.45
C GLU A 374 11.84 -1.25 0.02
N TYR A 375 10.82 -1.27 0.86
CA TYR A 375 10.96 -1.33 2.29
C TYR A 375 10.93 -2.78 2.76
N ILE A 376 11.52 -3.03 3.92
CA ILE A 376 11.44 -4.34 4.60
C ILE A 376 10.10 -4.48 5.30
#